data_AF-A0A1D6GAY3-F1
#
_entry.id   AF-A0A1D6GAY3-F1
#
_cell.length_a   1.000
_cell.length_b   1.000
_cell.length_c   1.000
_cell.angle_alpha   90.00
_cell.angle_beta   90.00
_cell.angle_gamma   90.00
#
_symmetry.space_group_name_H-M   'P 1'
#
loop_
_entity.id
_entity.type
_entity.pdbx_description
1 polymer ?
#
loop_
_entity_poly.entity_id
_entity_poly.type
_entity_poly.pdbx_seq_one_letter_code
_entity_poly.pdbx_strand_id
1 'polypeptide(L)'
;MVDVWIEVEANQYTAALNPILFQVLISPMLGGTTDQKVVDENLEKLKKVLEVYEARLTKCKYLAGDFLSLADLNHVSVTLCLFATPYASVLDAYPHVKAWWSGLMERPSVQKVAALMKPSA
;
A
#
# COMPACT_ATOMS: atom_id res chain seq x y z
N MET A 1 -20.22 -4.02 -0.58
CA MET A 1 -19.28 -2.90 -0.36
C MET A 1 -17.85 -3.38 -0.20
N VAL A 2 -17.63 -4.53 0.44
CA VAL A 2 -16.31 -5.19 0.48
C VAL A 2 -15.76 -5.44 -0.93
N ASP A 3 -16.54 -6.08 -1.81
CA ASP A 3 -16.09 -6.41 -3.18
C ASP A 3 -15.65 -5.19 -3.99
N VAL A 4 -16.35 -4.05 -3.83
CA VAL A 4 -15.98 -2.79 -4.49
C VAL A 4 -14.58 -2.36 -4.09
N TRP A 5 -14.25 -2.42 -2.81
CA TRP A 5 -12.94 -2.00 -2.31
C TRP A 5 -11.83 -3.02 -2.57
N ILE A 6 -12.17 -4.29 -2.78
CA ILE A 6 -11.26 -5.30 -3.33
C ILE A 6 -10.90 -4.95 -4.78
N GLU A 7 -11.89 -4.62 -5.61
CA GLU A 7 -11.65 -4.25 -7.00
C GLU A 7 -10.87 -2.92 -7.11
N VAL A 8 -11.14 -1.96 -6.23
CA VAL A 8 -10.36 -0.72 -6.14
C VAL A 8 -8.91 -1.02 -5.74
N GLU A 9 -8.69 -1.92 -4.78
CA GLU A 9 -7.35 -2.34 -4.39
C GLU A 9 -6.57 -2.93 -5.59
N ALA A 10 -7.15 -3.91 -6.27
CA ALA A 10 -6.48 -4.60 -7.38
C ALA A 10 -6.20 -3.66 -8.56
N ASN A 11 -7.20 -2.87 -8.96
CA ASN A 11 -7.16 -2.11 -10.22
C ASN A 11 -6.67 -0.67 -10.07
N GLN A 12 -6.64 -0.11 -8.85
CA GLN A 12 -6.20 1.28 -8.63
C GLN A 12 -4.96 1.33 -7.75
N TYR A 13 -5.00 0.71 -6.56
CA TYR A 13 -3.91 0.81 -5.59
C TYR A 13 -2.70 -0.05 -6.00
N THR A 14 -2.90 -1.35 -6.17
CA THR A 14 -1.84 -2.29 -6.57
C THR A 14 -1.36 -2.03 -8.00
N ALA A 15 -2.25 -1.62 -8.89
CA ALA A 15 -1.88 -1.19 -10.24
C ALA A 15 -0.90 0.01 -10.25
N ALA A 16 -1.06 0.96 -9.32
CA ALA A 16 -0.13 2.08 -9.17
C ALA A 16 1.17 1.67 -8.44
N LEU A 17 1.10 0.75 -7.47
CA LEU A 17 2.28 0.31 -6.72
C LEU A 17 3.20 -0.64 -7.48
N ASN A 18 2.65 -1.58 -8.25
CA ASN A 18 3.44 -2.63 -8.91
C ASN A 18 4.61 -2.09 -9.76
N PRO A 19 4.44 -1.02 -10.58
CA PRO A 19 5.57 -0.43 -11.31
C PRO A 19 6.66 0.13 -10.39
N ILE A 20 6.28 0.75 -9.26
CA ILE A 20 7.24 1.28 -8.27
C ILE A 20 8.02 0.12 -7.65
N LEU A 21 7.31 -0.91 -7.17
CA LEU A 21 7.93 -2.07 -6.54
C LEU A 21 8.84 -2.84 -7.51
N PHE A 22 8.41 -2.99 -8.77
CA PHE A 22 9.24 -3.61 -9.80
C PHE A 22 10.53 -2.83 -10.03
N GLN A 23 10.44 -1.51 -10.20
CA GLN A 23 11.63 -0.68 -10.45
C GLN A 23 12.58 -0.63 -9.26
N VAL A 24 12.05 -0.57 -8.04
CA VAL A 24 12.86 -0.35 -6.83
C VAL A 24 13.39 -1.65 -6.23
N LEU A 25 12.60 -2.72 -6.24
CA LEU A 25 12.97 -3.98 -5.59
C LEU A 25 13.42 -5.03 -6.60
N ILE A 26 12.72 -5.18 -7.73
CA ILE A 26 12.93 -6.31 -8.65
C ILE A 26 14.00 -6.02 -9.71
N SER A 27 13.98 -4.84 -10.34
CA SER A 27 14.96 -4.45 -11.37
C SER A 27 16.41 -4.59 -10.88
N PRO A 28 16.79 -4.09 -9.68
CA PRO A 28 18.14 -4.25 -9.15
C PRO A 28 18.51 -5.72 -8.87
N MET A 29 17.56 -6.55 -8.42
CA MET A 29 17.78 -7.98 -8.21
C MET A 29 18.04 -8.74 -9.52
N LEU A 30 17.53 -8.22 -10.65
CA LEU A 30 17.75 -8.76 -11.98
C LEU A 30 18.98 -8.17 -12.68
N GLY A 31 19.80 -7.37 -11.98
CA GLY A 31 20.99 -6.70 -12.54
C GLY A 31 20.68 -5.44 -13.36
N GLY A 32 19.43 -4.97 -13.31
CA GLY A 32 19.00 -3.70 -13.89
C GLY A 32 19.24 -2.51 -12.95
N THR A 33 18.79 -1.33 -13.39
CA THR A 33 18.76 -0.11 -12.57
C THR A 33 17.32 0.39 -12.47
N THR A 34 17.04 1.18 -11.44
CA THR A 34 15.73 1.81 -11.23
C THR A 34 15.49 2.87 -12.30
N ASP A 35 14.42 2.73 -13.09
CA ASP A 35 13.91 3.82 -13.92
C ASP A 35 13.12 4.79 -13.05
N GLN A 36 13.78 5.88 -12.66
CA GLN A 36 13.18 6.90 -11.80
C GLN A 36 11.96 7.57 -12.42
N LYS A 37 11.89 7.69 -13.76
CA LYS A 37 10.75 8.30 -14.43
C LYS A 37 9.50 7.44 -14.25
N VAL A 38 9.63 6.12 -14.37
CA VAL A 38 8.52 5.18 -14.12
C VAL A 38 8.09 5.25 -12.65
N VAL A 39 9.02 5.38 -11.72
CA VAL A 39 8.71 5.53 -10.29
C VAL A 39 7.91 6.81 -10.03
N ASP A 40 8.40 7.95 -10.51
CA ASP A 40 7.76 9.26 -10.29
C ASP A 40 6.35 9.32 -10.90
N GLU A 41 6.18 8.83 -12.13
CA GLU A 41 4.87 8.79 -12.80
C GLU A 41 3.84 7.95 -12.01
N ASN A 42 4.26 6.83 -11.42
CA ASN A 42 3.37 5.97 -10.67
C ASN A 42 3.17 6.42 -9.22
N LEU A 43 4.13 7.15 -8.64
CA LEU A 43 3.93 7.84 -7.36
C LEU A 43 2.85 8.91 -7.48
N GLU A 44 2.81 9.67 -8.58
CA GLU A 44 1.72 10.63 -8.80
C GLU A 44 0.36 9.96 -8.97
N LYS A 45 0.30 8.77 -9.60
CA LYS A 45 -0.94 7.97 -9.64
C LYS A 45 -1.34 7.48 -8.25
N LEU A 46 -0.38 6.97 -7.48
CA LEU A 46 -0.62 6.50 -6.12
C LEU A 46 -1.16 7.62 -5.24
N LYS A 47 -0.58 8.83 -5.30
CA LYS A 47 -1.06 10.00 -4.56
C LYS A 47 -2.54 10.29 -4.84
N LYS A 48 -2.98 10.25 -6.10
CA LYS A 48 -4.40 10.42 -6.45
C LYS A 48 -5.30 9.32 -5.88
N VAL A 49 -4.82 8.07 -5.85
CA VAL A 49 -5.56 6.97 -5.19
C VAL A 49 -5.63 7.22 -3.68
N LEU A 50 -4.53 7.64 -3.06
CA LEU A 50 -4.47 7.95 -1.63
C LEU A 50 -5.37 9.12 -1.23
N GLU A 51 -5.57 10.13 -2.09
CA GLU A 51 -6.55 11.20 -1.87
C GLU A 51 -7.99 10.66 -1.74
N VAL A 52 -8.36 9.69 -2.58
CA VAL A 52 -9.67 9.02 -2.51
C VAL A 52 -9.78 8.19 -1.23
N TYR A 53 -8.72 7.48 -0.87
CA TYR A 53 -8.67 6.68 0.35
C TYR A 53 -8.78 7.56 1.60
N GLU A 54 -8.07 8.69 1.63
CA GLU A 54 -8.12 9.67 2.71
C GLU A 54 -9.56 10.18 2.90
N ALA A 55 -10.20 10.64 1.83
CA ALA A 55 -11.59 11.10 1.86
C ALA A 55 -12.58 10.00 2.30
N ARG A 56 -12.29 8.73 1.98
CA ARG A 56 -13.09 7.59 2.43
C ARG A 56 -12.91 7.35 3.92
N LEU A 57 -11.66 7.32 4.40
CA LEU A 57 -11.30 6.97 5.77
C LEU A 57 -11.60 8.11 6.76
N THR A 58 -11.83 9.33 6.29
CA THR A 58 -12.45 10.38 7.12
C THR A 58 -13.91 10.04 7.49
N LYS A 59 -14.62 9.26 6.66
CA LYS A 59 -16.05 8.94 6.84
C LYS A 59 -16.31 7.57 7.47
N CYS A 60 -15.40 6.63 7.29
CA CYS A 60 -15.55 5.25 7.73
C CYS A 60 -14.25 4.77 8.37
N LYS A 61 -14.34 3.93 9.40
CA LYS A 61 -13.13 3.40 10.07
C LYS A 61 -12.26 2.52 9.16
N TYR A 62 -12.88 1.81 8.22
CA TYR A 62 -12.25 0.92 7.24
C TYR A 62 -12.80 1.20 5.85
N LEU A 63 -12.18 0.62 4.82
CA LEU A 63 -12.54 0.91 3.43
C LEU A 63 -14.00 0.51 3.13
N ALA A 64 -14.42 -0.67 3.58
CA ALA A 64 -15.76 -1.17 3.34
C ALA A 64 -16.85 -0.58 4.27
N GLY A 65 -16.48 0.17 5.31
CA GLY A 65 -17.39 0.69 6.34
C GLY A 65 -16.76 0.70 7.73
N ASP A 66 -17.55 0.49 8.78
CA ASP A 66 -17.06 0.53 10.16
C ASP A 66 -16.62 -0.83 10.73
N PHE A 67 -16.37 -1.80 9.83
CA PHE A 67 -15.87 -3.13 10.17
C PHE A 67 -14.66 -3.48 9.31
N LEU A 68 -13.71 -4.18 9.90
CA LEU A 68 -12.56 -4.71 9.17
C LEU A 68 -13.03 -5.76 8.18
N SER A 69 -12.55 -5.68 6.94
CA SER A 69 -12.94 -6.60 5.88
C SER A 69 -11.74 -7.14 5.11
N LEU A 70 -12.00 -8.10 4.21
CA LEU A 70 -10.98 -8.55 3.26
C LEU A 70 -10.44 -7.39 2.40
N ALA A 71 -11.28 -6.39 2.13
CA ALA A 71 -10.86 -5.20 1.38
C ALA A 71 -9.73 -4.44 2.06
N ASP A 72 -9.59 -4.48 3.39
CA ASP A 72 -8.48 -3.82 4.11
C ASP A 72 -7.26 -4.74 4.22
N LEU A 73 -7.50 -6.04 4.42
CA LEU A 73 -6.44 -7.03 4.57
C LEU A 73 -5.70 -7.28 3.25
N ASN A 74 -6.34 -7.10 2.10
CA ASN A 74 -5.69 -7.28 0.80
C ASN A 74 -4.56 -6.28 0.56
N HIS A 75 -4.62 -5.09 1.17
CA HIS A 75 -3.56 -4.08 1.07
C HIS A 75 -2.28 -4.42 1.83
N VAL A 76 -2.34 -5.38 2.78
CA VAL A 76 -1.25 -5.59 3.75
C VAL A 76 0.06 -5.97 3.07
N SER A 77 0.06 -6.97 2.19
CA SER A 77 1.28 -7.48 1.56
C SER A 77 1.94 -6.43 0.67
N VAL A 78 1.19 -5.82 -0.23
CA VAL A 78 1.71 -4.83 -1.17
C VAL A 78 2.16 -3.54 -0.45
N THR A 79 1.47 -3.15 0.62
CA THR A 79 1.87 -1.98 1.42
C THR A 79 3.12 -2.28 2.24
N LEU A 80 3.28 -3.49 2.81
CA LEU A 80 4.55 -3.89 3.43
C LEU A 80 5.72 -3.81 2.45
N CYS A 81 5.52 -4.20 1.18
CA CYS A 81 6.53 -4.02 0.13
C CYS A 81 6.86 -2.54 -0.11
N LEU A 82 5.86 -1.65 -0.13
CA LEU A 82 6.11 -0.20 -0.22
C LEU A 82 6.96 0.30 0.95
N PHE A 83 6.70 -0.19 2.18
CA PHE A 83 7.49 0.13 3.37
C PHE A 83 8.94 -0.40 3.33
N ALA A 84 9.24 -1.34 2.44
CA ALA A 84 10.62 -1.76 2.15
C ALA A 84 11.32 -0.85 1.12
N THR A 85 10.65 0.18 0.60
CA THR A 85 11.22 1.15 -0.35
C THR A 85 11.41 2.52 0.31
N PRO A 86 12.23 3.41 -0.29
CA PRO A 86 12.37 4.80 0.16
C PRO A 86 11.09 5.65 0.04
N TYR A 87 10.05 5.14 -0.63
CA TYR A 87 8.84 5.92 -0.97
C TYR A 87 7.69 5.74 0.02
N ALA A 88 7.89 5.00 1.10
CA ALA A 88 6.88 4.74 2.12
C ALA A 88 6.33 6.03 2.78
N SER A 89 7.14 7.08 2.83
CA SER A 89 6.76 8.39 3.37
C SER A 89 5.65 9.09 2.59
N VAL A 90 5.27 8.59 1.40
CA VAL A 90 4.10 9.11 0.67
C VAL A 90 2.81 9.03 1.49
N LEU A 91 2.68 8.05 2.39
CA LEU A 91 1.54 7.94 3.29
C LEU A 91 1.49 9.05 4.36
N ASP A 92 2.61 9.73 4.65
CA ASP A 92 2.67 10.77 5.69
C ASP A 92 1.83 12.00 5.36
N ALA A 93 1.52 12.22 4.09
CA ALA A 93 0.62 13.27 3.63
C ALA A 93 -0.88 12.98 3.89
N TYR A 94 -1.23 11.76 4.28
CA TYR A 94 -2.60 11.27 4.38
C TYR A 94 -2.87 10.71 5.80
N PRO A 95 -3.23 11.56 6.78
CA PRO A 95 -3.31 11.16 8.18
C PRO A 95 -4.33 10.05 8.46
N HIS A 96 -5.49 10.02 7.79
CA HIS A 96 -6.47 8.96 7.99
C HIS A 96 -6.01 7.64 7.34
N VAL A 97 -5.37 7.69 6.18
CA VAL A 97 -4.70 6.52 5.58
C VAL A 97 -3.61 5.99 6.52
N LYS A 98 -2.76 6.87 7.05
CA LYS A 98 -1.68 6.48 7.96
C LYS A 98 -2.23 5.84 9.24
N ALA A 99 -3.28 6.42 9.83
CA ALA A 99 -3.94 5.84 11.00
C ALA A 99 -4.58 4.48 10.70
N TRP A 100 -5.25 4.34 9.55
CA TRP A 100 -5.79 3.06 9.08
C TRP A 100 -4.69 2.00 8.93
N TRP A 101 -3.57 2.36 8.28
CA TRP A 101 -2.43 1.47 8.13
C TRP A 101 -1.81 1.06 9.48
N SER A 102 -1.61 2.02 10.40
CA SER A 102 -1.13 1.73 11.75
C SER A 102 -2.07 0.77 12.48
N GLY A 103 -3.38 0.97 12.39
CA GLY A 103 -4.36 0.05 12.99
C GLY A 103 -4.32 -1.37 12.39
N LEU A 104 -4.02 -1.51 11.10
CA LEU A 104 -3.77 -2.82 10.48
C LEU A 104 -2.49 -3.46 11.02
N MET A 105 -1.42 -2.69 11.20
CA MET A 105 -0.13 -3.14 11.72
C MET A 105 -0.13 -3.54 13.20
N GLU A 106 -1.10 -3.07 13.98
CA GLU A 106 -1.30 -3.52 15.38
C GLU A 106 -1.83 -4.96 15.48
N ARG A 107 -2.33 -5.52 14.37
CA ARG A 107 -2.98 -6.84 14.39
C ARG A 107 -1.93 -7.96 14.44
N PRO A 108 -2.06 -8.96 15.35
CA PRO A 108 -1.10 -10.06 15.44
C PRO A 108 -0.90 -10.83 14.14
N SER A 109 -1.96 -11.01 13.34
CA SER A 109 -1.87 -11.67 12.03
C SER A 109 -1.02 -10.89 11.04
N VAL A 110 -1.15 -9.56 11.02
CA VAL A 110 -0.38 -8.68 10.14
C VAL A 110 1.07 -8.60 10.60
N GLN A 111 1.31 -8.49 11.92
CA GLN A 111 2.66 -8.52 12.49
C GLN A 111 3.40 -9.82 12.16
N LYS A 112 2.71 -10.96 12.21
CA LYS A 112 3.28 -12.25 11.82
C LYS A 112 3.72 -12.26 10.36
N VAL A 113 2.88 -11.75 9.45
CA VAL A 113 3.23 -11.64 8.02
C VAL A 113 4.41 -10.66 7.82
N ALA A 114 4.37 -9.49 8.46
CA ALA A 114 5.44 -8.51 8.39
C ALA A 114 6.78 -9.06 8.87
N ALA A 115 6.77 -9.91 9.91
CA ALA A 115 7.98 -10.59 10.39
C ALA A 115 8.54 -11.59 9.37
N LEU A 116 7.67 -12.30 8.63
CA LEU A 116 8.07 -13.25 7.58
C LEU A 116 8.60 -12.58 6.32
N MET A 117 8.20 -11.33 6.06
CA MET A 117 8.64 -10.57 4.87
C MET A 117 9.97 -9.82 5.07
N LYS A 118 10.50 -9.76 6.29
CA LYS A 118 11.84 -9.22 6.52
C LYS A 118 12.88 -10.17 5.93
N PRO A 119 13.88 -9.67 5.18
CA PRO A 119 15.01 -10.51 4.76
C PRO A 119 15.63 -11.17 5.99
N SER A 120 15.98 -12.45 5.89
CA SER A 120 16.80 -13.11 6.92
C SER A 120 18.09 -12.31 7.09
N ALA A 121 18.39 -11.94 8.34
CA ALA A 121 19.63 -11.28 8.72
C ALA A 121 20.86 -12.11 8.34
#